data_AF-I1CSY9-F1
#
_entry.id   AF-I1CSY9-F1
#
_cell.length_a   1.000
_cell.length_b   1.000
_cell.length_c   1.000
_cell.angle_alpha   90.00
_cell.angle_beta   90.00
_cell.angle_gamma   90.00
#
_symmetry.space_group_name_H-M   'P 1'
#
loop_
_entity.id
_entity.type
_entity.pdbx_description
1 polymer ?
#
loop_
_entity_poly.entity_id
_entity_poly.type
_entity_poly.pdbx_seq_one_letter_code
_entity_poly.pdbx_strand_id
1 'polypeptide(L)'
;MTETETVYDKDNSIVIQLLDKPICQCKEFIFTDCLNCKTILSTTFQPTQTQLSLLQSQKEAITDEREDWEDKVSAIEQTIQDRQEAIKKKVNGIQSLQHDMKVLKLKCKEEVAQVEVIQKSKETAKKELEELSQKLFEEADKMVKIEKKEQEKIFKENDTLSIALKEVEDELQVISEQVGVLKDQLKPKVNPPYPIDAYSRAQLEMMVANDFNAGFQMETVEDDAALLDFNDFMQMASQTPLRKLHSLKYMKYSVREDVEPCLRFGPSPRLTAKKIIDAILVKTCFVEECPKGFVEEQCERQQKEEATATLWERFTNGTFFVGCQACGRRVKEEEREDVLKYRFRISYFDEWACVDRYCRDRLVAVIEFYSFIRHMRAGLYKHRSLHELYQQMIRLRLQMFLARMGALPSLLSSCHLDPQKITTAFHGEENVLLYLDPTNERLSSSTDSTFTSISTLESLRTFTSH
;
A
#
# COMPACT_ATOMS: atom_id res chain seq x y z
N MET A 1 49.70 -59.37 -3.85
CA MET A 1 50.75 -60.36 -4.09
C MET A 1 51.42 -60.66 -2.76
N THR A 2 50.89 -61.64 -2.05
CA THR A 2 51.52 -62.29 -0.89
C THR A 2 50.94 -63.69 -0.91
N GLU A 3 51.67 -64.60 -1.54
CA GLU A 3 51.34 -66.02 -1.66
C GLU A 3 51.53 -66.66 -0.29
N THR A 4 50.46 -67.18 0.29
CA THR A 4 50.53 -68.07 1.45
C THR A 4 50.51 -69.50 0.93
N GLU A 5 51.70 -70.06 0.74
CA GLU A 5 51.91 -71.49 0.55
C GLU A 5 51.47 -72.24 1.82
N THR A 6 50.38 -73.00 1.72
CA THR A 6 50.03 -73.99 2.74
C THR A 6 50.84 -75.25 2.50
N VAL A 7 51.91 -75.39 3.28
CA VAL A 7 52.69 -76.63 3.42
C VAL A 7 51.77 -77.71 3.98
N TYR A 8 51.36 -78.64 3.12
CA TYR A 8 50.74 -79.89 3.57
C TYR A 8 51.85 -80.79 4.11
N ASP A 9 51.82 -81.01 5.42
CA ASP A 9 52.67 -81.96 6.12
C ASP A 9 52.33 -83.38 5.64
N LYS A 10 53.16 -83.88 4.72
CA LYS A 10 53.07 -85.22 4.13
C LYS A 10 53.76 -86.24 5.03
N ASP A 11 53.35 -86.39 6.29
CA ASP A 11 53.90 -87.47 7.12
C ASP A 11 52.89 -87.93 8.17
N ASN A 12 51.85 -88.62 7.70
CA ASN A 12 51.17 -89.62 8.52
C ASN A 12 51.10 -90.94 7.74
N SER A 13 52.28 -91.45 7.38
CA SER A 13 52.42 -92.82 6.90
C SER A 13 52.09 -93.77 8.05
N ILE A 14 50.88 -94.33 8.04
CA ILE A 14 50.56 -95.49 8.86
C ILE A 14 51.35 -96.68 8.31
N VAL A 15 52.52 -96.93 8.91
CA VAL A 15 53.32 -98.13 8.67
C VAL A 15 52.57 -99.31 9.26
N ILE A 16 52.04 -100.18 8.40
CA ILE A 16 51.45 -101.45 8.83
C ILE A 16 52.61 -102.42 9.13
N GLN A 17 53.02 -102.53 10.40
CA GLN A 17 53.76 -103.70 10.86
C GLN A 17 52.78 -104.86 11.02
N LEU A 18 52.66 -105.69 9.98
CA LEU A 18 52.10 -107.03 10.11
C LEU A 18 53.11 -107.88 10.90
N LEU A 19 52.92 -107.98 12.22
CA LEU A 19 53.62 -109.00 13.01
C LEU A 19 53.26 -110.40 12.50
N ASP A 20 54.25 -111.27 12.57
CA ASP A 20 54.37 -112.60 11.99
C ASP A 20 53.06 -113.39 11.82
N LYS A 21 52.82 -113.84 10.58
CA LYS A 21 51.67 -114.64 10.16
C LYS A 21 51.55 -115.94 10.98
N PRO A 22 50.51 -116.14 11.82
CA PRO A 22 50.14 -117.48 12.23
C PRO A 22 49.45 -118.18 11.05
N ILE A 23 50.12 -119.17 10.47
CA ILE A 23 49.58 -119.98 9.36
C ILE A 23 48.66 -121.05 9.96
N CYS A 24 47.35 -120.97 9.70
CA CYS A 24 46.42 -122.10 9.86
C CYS A 24 46.73 -123.11 8.76
N GLN A 25 46.97 -124.38 9.09
CA GLN A 25 47.21 -125.46 8.11
C GLN A 25 45.92 -125.95 7.41
N CYS A 26 45.06 -125.03 7.07
CA CYS A 26 43.68 -125.26 6.67
C CYS A 26 43.61 -124.98 5.16
N LYS A 27 44.00 -125.98 4.33
CA LYS A 27 43.89 -125.89 2.87
C LYS A 27 42.40 -126.01 2.49
N GLU A 28 41.93 -125.03 1.71
CA GLU A 28 40.55 -124.84 1.20
C GLU A 28 39.54 -124.21 2.19
N PHE A 29 39.34 -122.89 2.05
CA PHE A 29 38.60 -122.02 2.96
C PHE A 29 37.07 -122.06 2.73
N ILE A 30 36.31 -122.57 3.70
CA ILE A 30 34.98 -122.06 4.08
C ILE A 30 35.02 -121.80 5.58
N PHE A 31 35.05 -120.52 5.98
CA PHE A 31 35.04 -120.11 7.39
C PHE A 31 33.64 -120.27 7.97
N THR A 32 33.43 -121.28 8.81
CA THR A 32 32.38 -121.19 9.85
C THR A 32 32.81 -121.71 11.22
N ASP A 33 33.58 -122.80 11.34
CA ASP A 33 33.66 -123.51 12.64
C ASP A 33 35.07 -123.93 13.11
N CYS A 34 36.10 -123.14 12.84
CA CYS A 34 37.40 -123.34 13.49
C CYS A 34 37.56 -122.41 14.71
N LEU A 35 37.60 -122.99 15.91
CA LEU A 35 37.79 -122.28 17.19
C LEU A 35 39.10 -121.48 17.25
N ASN A 36 40.18 -121.96 16.64
CA ASN A 36 41.42 -121.19 16.50
C ASN A 36 41.26 -120.01 15.54
N CYS A 37 40.53 -120.20 14.43
CA CYS A 37 40.25 -119.15 13.46
C CYS A 37 39.32 -118.06 13.99
N LYS A 38 38.36 -118.36 14.87
CA LYS A 38 37.44 -117.37 15.44
C LYS A 38 38.15 -116.42 16.40
N THR A 39 39.06 -116.95 17.23
CA THR A 39 39.90 -116.17 18.14
C THR A 39 40.96 -115.39 17.39
N ILE A 40 41.58 -115.97 16.36
CA ILE A 40 42.50 -115.25 15.45
C ILE A 40 41.74 -114.17 14.69
N LEU A 41 40.58 -114.44 14.10
CA LEU A 41 39.77 -113.41 13.46
C LEU A 41 39.36 -112.31 14.46
N SER A 42 38.89 -112.64 15.67
CA SER A 42 38.55 -111.58 16.64
C SER A 42 39.77 -110.78 17.07
N THR A 43 40.91 -111.40 17.38
CA THR A 43 42.13 -110.69 17.80
C THR A 43 42.84 -109.95 16.66
N THR A 44 42.74 -110.43 15.41
CA THR A 44 43.39 -109.82 14.25
C THR A 44 42.50 -108.77 13.56
N PHE A 45 41.16 -108.95 13.57
CA PHE A 45 40.22 -107.98 12.95
C PHE A 45 39.72 -106.89 13.89
N GLN A 46 39.66 -107.12 15.21
CA GLN A 46 39.23 -106.11 16.18
C GLN A 46 40.08 -104.83 16.16
N PRO A 47 41.43 -104.88 16.00
CA PRO A 47 42.25 -103.68 15.80
C PRO A 47 41.90 -102.91 14.52
N THR A 48 41.63 -103.61 13.41
CA THR A 48 41.16 -102.97 12.16
C THR A 48 39.75 -102.38 12.30
N GLN A 49 38.88 -103.00 13.10
CA GLN A 49 37.51 -102.51 13.33
C GLN A 49 37.51 -101.27 14.22
N THR A 50 38.36 -101.22 15.26
CA THR A 50 38.54 -100.01 16.08
C THR A 50 39.25 -98.89 15.31
N GLN A 51 40.20 -99.21 14.44
CA GLN A 51 40.80 -98.25 13.50
C GLN A 51 39.77 -97.69 12.51
N LEU A 52 38.88 -98.52 11.96
CA LEU A 52 37.80 -98.07 11.09
C LEU A 52 36.84 -97.12 11.82
N SER A 53 36.45 -97.42 13.06
CA SER A 53 35.61 -96.50 13.85
C SER A 53 36.32 -95.19 14.18
N LEU A 54 37.63 -95.24 14.44
CA LEU A 54 38.43 -94.04 14.68
C LEU A 54 38.51 -93.17 13.42
N LEU A 55 38.76 -93.77 12.26
CA LEU A 55 38.78 -93.07 10.98
C LEU A 55 37.40 -92.51 10.59
N GLN A 56 36.31 -93.21 10.93
CA GLN A 56 34.95 -92.71 10.75
C GLN A 56 34.67 -91.50 11.63
N SER A 57 35.03 -91.56 12.92
CA SER A 57 34.90 -90.42 13.83
C SER A 57 35.79 -89.24 13.42
N GLN A 58 37.01 -89.49 12.96
CA GLN A 58 37.89 -88.45 12.41
C GLN A 58 37.33 -87.84 11.13
N LYS A 59 36.73 -88.64 10.25
CA LYS A 59 36.06 -88.15 9.05
C LYS A 59 34.88 -87.25 9.40
N GLU A 60 34.06 -87.65 10.38
CA GLU A 60 32.93 -86.86 10.89
C GLU A 60 33.41 -85.53 11.49
N ALA A 61 34.45 -85.55 12.32
CA ALA A 61 35.03 -84.32 12.88
C ALA A 61 35.57 -83.37 11.79
N ILE A 62 36.22 -83.90 10.75
CA ILE A 62 36.71 -83.08 9.62
C ILE A 62 35.54 -82.55 8.78
N THR A 63 34.44 -83.30 8.63
CA THR A 63 33.26 -82.79 7.92
C THR A 63 32.57 -81.67 8.69
N ASP A 64 32.46 -81.79 10.02
CA ASP A 64 31.89 -80.74 10.87
C ASP A 64 32.76 -79.47 10.82
N GLU A 65 34.09 -79.62 10.91
CA GLU A 65 35.01 -78.49 10.75
C GLU A 65 34.87 -77.83 9.37
N ARG A 66 34.70 -78.63 8.31
CA ARG A 66 34.49 -78.11 6.96
C ARG A 66 33.19 -77.31 6.86
N GLU A 67 32.08 -77.80 7.39
CA GLU A 67 30.80 -77.08 7.41
C GLU A 67 30.91 -75.76 8.18
N ASP A 68 31.57 -75.78 9.35
CA ASP A 68 31.88 -74.57 10.13
C ASP A 68 32.69 -73.53 9.34
N TRP A 69 33.65 -73.98 8.52
CA TRP A 69 34.42 -73.09 7.65
C TRP A 69 33.60 -72.58 6.46
N GLU A 70 32.73 -73.41 5.87
CA GLU A 70 31.82 -73.00 4.79
C GLU A 70 30.84 -71.91 5.28
N ASP A 71 30.30 -72.07 6.49
CA ASP A 71 29.44 -71.06 7.12
C ASP A 71 30.18 -69.74 7.38
N LYS A 72 31.42 -69.81 7.87
CA LYS A 72 32.28 -68.63 8.07
C LYS A 72 32.59 -67.92 6.76
N VAL A 73 32.87 -68.66 5.70
CA VAL A 73 33.13 -68.10 4.36
C VAL A 73 31.88 -67.39 3.85
N SER A 74 30.71 -68.04 3.92
CA SER A 74 29.43 -67.45 3.52
C SER A 74 29.12 -66.15 4.29
N ALA A 75 29.34 -66.14 5.61
CA ALA A 75 29.14 -64.94 6.43
C ALA A 75 30.09 -63.78 6.05
N ILE A 76 31.34 -64.09 5.72
CA ILE A 76 32.32 -63.09 5.25
C ILE A 76 31.92 -62.56 3.87
N GLU A 77 31.51 -63.44 2.95
CA GLU A 77 31.04 -63.04 1.61
C GLU A 77 29.85 -62.09 1.69
N GLN A 78 28.86 -62.39 2.54
CA GLN A 78 27.73 -61.50 2.78
C GLN A 78 28.18 -60.15 3.34
N THR A 79 29.09 -60.15 4.31
CA THR A 79 29.64 -58.91 4.90
C THR A 79 30.37 -58.06 3.86
N ILE A 80 31.11 -58.69 2.94
CA ILE A 80 31.80 -58.00 1.85
C ILE A 80 30.79 -57.37 0.90
N GLN A 81 29.73 -58.10 0.55
CA GLN A 81 28.67 -57.61 -0.34
C GLN A 81 27.95 -56.39 0.28
N ASP A 82 27.58 -56.47 1.55
CA ASP A 82 26.91 -55.37 2.27
C ASP A 82 27.81 -54.11 2.32
N ARG A 83 29.11 -54.30 2.57
CA ARG A 83 30.09 -53.21 2.56
C ARG A 83 30.26 -52.61 1.17
N GLN A 84 30.29 -53.42 0.12
CA GLN A 84 30.36 -52.93 -1.26
C GLN A 84 29.13 -52.09 -1.62
N GLU A 85 27.93 -52.52 -1.22
CA GLU A 85 26.71 -51.75 -1.45
C GLU A 85 26.71 -50.42 -0.66
N ALA A 86 27.15 -50.45 0.59
CA ALA A 86 27.29 -49.25 1.41
C ALA A 86 28.29 -48.25 0.80
N ILE A 87 29.44 -48.72 0.30
CA ILE A 87 30.43 -47.89 -0.41
C ILE A 87 29.79 -47.29 -1.66
N LYS A 88 29.07 -48.08 -2.47
CA LYS A 88 28.40 -47.59 -3.68
C LYS A 88 27.38 -46.48 -3.37
N LYS A 89 26.58 -46.65 -2.30
CA LYS A 89 25.66 -45.60 -1.82
C LYS A 89 26.40 -44.32 -1.42
N LYS A 90 27.52 -44.44 -0.68
CA LYS A 90 28.33 -43.28 -0.29
C LYS A 90 28.98 -42.59 -1.49
N VAL A 91 29.50 -43.34 -2.46
CA VAL A 91 30.07 -42.79 -3.70
C VAL A 91 29.03 -41.99 -4.49
N ASN A 92 27.82 -42.54 -4.67
CA ASN A 92 26.73 -41.83 -5.34
C ASN A 92 26.35 -40.55 -4.58
N GLY A 93 26.30 -40.59 -3.25
CA GLY A 93 26.06 -39.40 -2.42
C GLY A 93 27.12 -38.33 -2.59
N ILE A 94 28.40 -38.70 -2.61
CA ILE A 94 29.52 -37.77 -2.84
C ILE A 94 29.43 -37.15 -4.24
N GLN A 95 29.09 -37.94 -5.27
CA GLN A 95 28.93 -37.43 -6.64
C GLN A 95 27.77 -36.41 -6.74
N SER A 96 26.64 -36.68 -6.08
CA SER A 96 25.52 -35.73 -6.01
C SER A 96 25.96 -34.42 -5.36
N LEU A 97 26.60 -34.49 -4.17
CA LEU A 97 27.07 -33.30 -3.47
C LEU A 97 28.13 -32.52 -4.27
N GLN A 98 28.99 -33.20 -5.01
CA GLN A 98 29.95 -32.55 -5.92
C GLN A 98 29.25 -31.82 -7.07
N HIS A 99 28.14 -32.37 -7.59
CA HIS A 99 27.33 -31.69 -8.59
C HIS A 99 26.66 -30.45 -7.99
N ASP A 100 26.02 -30.58 -6.84
CA ASP A 100 25.34 -29.47 -6.15
C ASP A 100 26.31 -28.34 -5.82
N MET A 101 27.52 -28.67 -5.37
CA MET A 101 28.59 -27.71 -5.11
C MET A 101 29.02 -26.95 -6.39
N LYS A 102 29.04 -27.60 -7.55
CA LYS A 102 29.34 -26.94 -8.84
C LYS A 102 28.22 -25.99 -9.26
N VAL A 103 26.96 -26.41 -9.11
CA VAL A 103 25.79 -25.58 -9.42
C VAL A 103 25.76 -24.36 -8.50
N LEU A 104 25.97 -24.54 -7.19
CA LEU A 104 26.03 -23.43 -6.24
C LEU A 104 27.16 -22.45 -6.58
N LYS A 105 28.36 -22.93 -6.93
CA LYS A 105 29.46 -22.06 -7.37
C LYS A 105 29.12 -21.24 -8.61
N LEU A 106 28.37 -21.82 -9.56
CA LEU A 106 27.92 -21.09 -10.75
C LEU A 106 26.91 -20.00 -10.36
N LYS A 107 25.91 -20.34 -9.55
CA LYS A 107 24.92 -19.36 -9.05
C LYS A 107 25.57 -18.23 -8.27
N CYS A 108 26.51 -18.51 -7.36
CA CYS A 108 27.21 -17.46 -6.63
C CYS A 108 27.98 -16.51 -7.56
N LYS A 109 28.57 -17.00 -8.66
CA LYS A 109 29.24 -16.15 -9.64
C LYS A 109 28.26 -15.26 -10.40
N GLU A 110 27.10 -15.81 -10.76
CA GLU A 110 26.05 -15.06 -11.45
C GLU A 110 25.47 -13.97 -10.54
N GLU A 111 25.18 -14.29 -9.28
CA GLU A 111 24.72 -13.32 -8.27
C GLU A 111 25.75 -12.20 -8.05
N VAL A 112 27.06 -12.52 -7.97
CA VAL A 112 28.11 -11.49 -7.88
C VAL A 112 28.08 -10.56 -9.08
N ALA A 113 27.93 -11.09 -10.30
CA ALA A 113 27.82 -10.27 -11.51
C ALA A 113 26.56 -9.39 -11.50
N GLN A 114 25.42 -9.90 -11.02
CA GLN A 114 24.20 -9.11 -10.88
C GLN A 114 24.36 -7.98 -9.85
N VAL A 115 24.98 -8.26 -8.70
CA VAL A 115 25.27 -7.25 -7.67
C VAL A 115 26.18 -6.15 -8.22
N GLU A 116 27.19 -6.48 -9.03
CA GLU A 116 28.04 -5.47 -9.68
C GLU A 116 27.24 -4.56 -10.64
N VAL A 117 26.30 -5.12 -11.42
CA VAL A 117 25.43 -4.33 -12.30
C VAL A 117 24.54 -3.39 -11.48
N ILE A 118 23.93 -3.90 -10.40
CA ILE A 118 23.08 -3.11 -9.50
C ILE A 118 23.90 -2.01 -8.81
N GLN A 119 25.13 -2.30 -8.41
CA GLN A 119 26.01 -1.31 -7.77
C GLN A 119 26.38 -0.18 -8.75
N LYS A 120 26.65 -0.50 -10.02
CA LYS A 120 26.91 0.50 -11.08
C LYS A 120 25.68 1.37 -11.37
N SER A 121 24.49 0.77 -11.45
CA SER A 121 23.25 1.54 -11.67
C SER A 121 22.94 2.45 -10.48
N LYS A 122 23.17 1.97 -9.25
CA LYS A 122 23.05 2.76 -8.01
C LYS A 122 24.00 3.96 -8.00
N GLU A 123 25.26 3.77 -8.39
CA GLU A 123 26.23 4.88 -8.47
C GLU A 123 25.85 5.91 -9.53
N THR A 124 25.30 5.46 -10.66
CA THR A 124 24.80 6.36 -11.72
C THR A 124 23.61 7.18 -11.21
N ALA A 125 22.62 6.53 -10.59
CA ALA A 125 21.46 7.21 -10.02
C ALA A 125 21.84 8.20 -8.89
N LYS A 126 22.86 7.88 -8.08
CA LYS A 126 23.38 8.82 -7.07
C LYS A 126 23.95 10.09 -7.69
N LYS A 127 24.72 9.96 -8.78
CA LYS A 127 25.27 11.12 -9.49
C LYS A 127 24.16 12.00 -10.07
N GLU A 128 23.15 11.40 -10.69
CA GLU A 128 22.00 12.13 -11.23
C GLU A 128 21.21 12.85 -10.13
N LEU A 129 21.06 12.23 -8.96
CA LEU A 129 20.42 12.85 -7.79
C LEU A 129 21.25 14.02 -7.25
N GLU A 130 22.57 13.89 -7.17
CA GLU A 130 23.47 14.97 -6.74
C GLU A 130 23.39 16.15 -7.73
N GLU A 131 23.43 15.90 -9.04
CA GLU A 131 23.30 16.93 -10.08
C GLU A 131 21.94 17.63 -10.03
N LEU A 132 20.85 16.87 -9.86
CA LEU A 132 19.51 17.44 -9.76
C LEU A 132 19.36 18.27 -8.48
N SER A 133 19.87 17.77 -7.35
CA SER A 133 19.84 18.48 -6.07
C SER A 133 20.62 19.78 -6.17
N GLN A 134 21.80 19.77 -6.79
CA GLN A 134 22.58 20.97 -7.02
C GLN A 134 21.81 22.00 -7.86
N LYS A 135 21.23 21.58 -9.00
CA LYS A 135 20.42 22.47 -9.85
C LYS A 135 19.20 23.03 -9.12
N LEU A 136 18.55 22.22 -8.29
CA LEU A 136 17.40 22.64 -7.50
C LEU A 136 17.79 23.73 -6.49
N PHE A 137 18.92 23.56 -5.78
CA PHE A 137 19.42 24.56 -4.84
C PHE A 137 19.88 25.82 -5.54
N GLU A 138 20.56 25.72 -6.69
CA GLU A 138 20.99 26.88 -7.48
C GLU A 138 19.78 27.71 -7.95
N GLU A 139 18.72 27.06 -8.46
CA GLU A 139 17.52 27.76 -8.91
C GLU A 139 16.70 28.34 -7.73
N ALA A 140 16.61 27.60 -6.61
CA ALA A 140 15.98 28.11 -5.40
C ALA A 140 16.71 29.34 -4.84
N ASP A 141 18.04 29.31 -4.76
CA ASP A 141 18.86 30.43 -4.31
C ASP A 141 18.71 31.65 -5.24
N LYS A 142 18.64 31.41 -6.56
CA LYS A 142 18.40 32.47 -7.54
C LYS A 142 17.02 33.11 -7.34
N MET A 143 15.99 32.30 -7.15
CA MET A 143 14.63 32.78 -6.89
C MET A 143 14.57 33.61 -5.60
N VAL A 144 15.19 33.13 -4.52
CA VAL A 144 15.25 33.87 -3.25
C VAL A 144 16.01 35.19 -3.39
N LYS A 145 17.10 35.22 -4.17
CA LYS A 145 17.83 36.46 -4.46
C LYS A 145 17.00 37.46 -5.25
N ILE A 146 16.17 37.00 -6.20
CA ILE A 146 15.26 37.86 -6.96
C ILE A 146 14.19 38.43 -6.04
N GLU A 147 13.51 37.56 -5.27
CA GLU A 147 12.47 37.96 -4.31
C GLU A 147 13.00 38.97 -3.30
N LYS A 148 14.20 38.78 -2.73
CA LYS A 148 14.81 39.75 -1.81
C LYS A 148 15.05 41.11 -2.46
N LYS A 149 15.51 41.15 -3.71
CA LYS A 149 15.70 42.42 -4.45
C LYS A 149 14.37 43.12 -4.71
N GLU A 150 13.33 42.37 -5.05
CA GLU A 150 11.98 42.92 -5.25
C GLU A 150 11.39 43.44 -3.93
N GLN A 151 11.57 42.71 -2.83
CA GLN A 151 11.17 43.16 -1.49
C GLN A 151 11.88 44.46 -1.09
N GLU A 152 13.20 44.57 -1.33
CA GLU A 152 13.93 45.82 -1.07
C GLU A 152 13.42 46.99 -1.91
N LYS A 153 13.02 46.73 -3.16
CA LYS A 153 12.44 47.76 -4.04
C LYS A 153 11.07 48.20 -3.53
N ILE A 154 10.20 47.25 -3.20
CA ILE A 154 8.87 47.52 -2.64
C ILE A 154 9.00 48.26 -1.30
N PHE A 155 9.97 47.90 -0.45
CA PHE A 155 10.20 48.57 0.82
C PHE A 155 10.55 50.06 0.61
N LYS A 156 11.44 50.37 -0.35
CA LYS A 156 11.77 51.77 -0.71
C LYS A 156 10.58 52.53 -1.29
N GLU A 157 9.80 51.88 -2.15
CA GLU A 157 8.56 52.46 -2.71
C GLU A 157 7.50 52.70 -1.62
N ASN A 158 7.39 51.80 -0.64
CA ASN A 158 6.47 51.95 0.48
C ASN A 158 6.92 53.07 1.44
N ASP A 159 8.22 53.16 1.75
CA ASP A 159 8.76 54.27 2.56
C ASP A 159 8.50 55.63 1.90
N THR A 160 8.70 55.73 0.59
CA THR A 160 8.42 56.97 -0.16
C THR A 160 6.93 57.30 -0.19
N LEU A 161 6.07 56.31 -0.39
CA LEU A 161 4.61 56.50 -0.31
C LEU A 161 4.15 56.86 1.11
N SER A 162 4.77 56.30 2.15
CA SER A 162 4.46 56.61 3.55
C SER A 162 4.82 58.07 3.89
N ILE A 163 5.96 58.57 3.39
CA ILE A 163 6.32 59.98 3.50
C ILE A 163 5.29 60.86 2.76
N ALA A 164 4.94 60.53 1.52
CA ALA A 164 3.97 61.30 0.74
C ALA A 164 2.57 61.28 1.36
N LEU A 165 2.13 60.15 1.93
CA LEU A 165 0.86 60.05 2.65
C LEU A 165 0.87 60.95 3.88
N LYS A 166 1.97 60.96 4.64
CA LYS A 166 2.10 61.84 5.79
C LYS A 166 2.02 63.32 5.41
N GLU A 167 2.65 63.71 4.30
CA GLU A 167 2.54 65.07 3.76
C GLU A 167 1.08 65.44 3.43
N VAL A 168 0.34 64.55 2.75
CA VAL A 168 -1.08 64.76 2.43
C VAL A 168 -1.95 64.75 3.69
N GLU A 169 -1.65 63.90 4.68
CA GLU A 169 -2.34 63.88 5.97
C GLU A 169 -2.13 65.19 6.73
N ASP A 170 -0.90 65.72 6.76
CA ASP A 170 -0.58 67.01 7.37
C ASP A 170 -1.35 68.15 6.64
N GLU A 171 -1.40 68.13 5.30
CA GLU A 171 -2.19 69.09 4.51
C GLU A 171 -3.70 68.97 4.79
N LEU A 172 -4.24 67.75 4.84
CA LEU A 172 -5.64 67.50 5.16
C LEU A 172 -5.96 67.89 6.60
N GLN A 173 -5.04 67.72 7.55
CA GLN A 173 -5.22 68.18 8.91
C GLN A 173 -5.35 69.71 8.94
N VAL A 174 -4.47 70.43 8.23
CA VAL A 174 -4.56 71.89 8.10
C VAL A 174 -5.89 72.32 7.47
N ILE A 175 -6.32 71.67 6.39
CA ILE A 175 -7.61 71.96 5.74
C ILE A 175 -8.78 71.59 6.67
N SER A 176 -8.70 70.48 7.39
CA SER A 176 -9.72 70.05 8.36
C SER A 176 -9.82 71.01 9.54
N GLU A 177 -8.71 71.58 10.00
CA GLU A 177 -8.71 72.64 11.03
C GLU A 177 -9.38 73.91 10.47
N GLN A 178 -9.09 74.31 9.23
CA GLN A 178 -9.76 75.44 8.56
C GLN A 178 -11.26 75.20 8.36
N VAL A 179 -11.65 74.01 7.90
CA VAL A 179 -13.05 73.60 7.74
C VAL A 179 -13.71 73.41 9.11
N GLY A 180 -12.98 73.02 10.15
CA GLY A 180 -13.43 72.94 11.53
C GLY A 180 -13.82 74.30 12.10
N VAL A 181 -13.01 75.32 11.84
CA VAL A 181 -13.33 76.72 12.16
C VAL A 181 -14.57 77.20 11.40
N LEU A 182 -14.71 76.84 10.13
CA LEU A 182 -15.88 77.17 9.30
C LEU A 182 -17.15 76.38 9.72
N LYS A 183 -16.97 75.15 10.19
CA LYS A 183 -18.05 74.26 10.67
C LYS A 183 -18.46 74.59 12.10
N ASP A 184 -17.60 75.15 12.93
CA ASP A 184 -17.99 75.71 14.23
C ASP A 184 -18.83 76.98 14.10
N GLN A 185 -18.81 77.64 12.92
CA GLN A 185 -19.78 78.68 12.56
C GLN A 185 -21.13 78.11 12.06
N LEU A 186 -21.24 76.79 11.86
CA LEU A 186 -22.41 76.09 11.33
C LEU A 186 -22.58 74.70 11.98
N LYS A 187 -23.22 74.62 13.14
CA LYS A 187 -23.71 73.32 13.70
C LYS A 187 -25.21 73.36 13.99
N PRO A 188 -25.92 72.27 13.64
CA PRO A 188 -26.23 71.28 14.67
C PRO A 188 -25.66 69.87 14.38
N LYS A 189 -25.52 69.12 15.48
CA LYS A 189 -24.77 67.87 15.65
C LYS A 189 -25.53 66.63 15.17
N VAL A 190 -24.82 65.66 14.57
CA VAL A 190 -25.19 64.24 14.55
C VAL A 190 -23.94 63.39 14.86
N ASN A 191 -24.12 62.38 15.72
CA ASN A 191 -23.11 61.47 16.27
C ASN A 191 -22.72 60.35 15.27
N PRO A 192 -21.49 59.77 15.37
CA PRO A 192 -21.11 58.56 14.64
C PRO A 192 -21.45 57.26 15.42
N PRO A 193 -21.55 56.10 14.73
CA PRO A 193 -21.91 54.81 15.32
C PRO A 193 -20.69 54.01 15.83
N TYR A 194 -20.95 53.14 16.81
CA TYR A 194 -20.00 52.19 17.43
C TYR A 194 -19.66 50.99 16.51
N PRO A 195 -18.50 50.34 16.70
CA PRO A 195 -18.13 49.10 16.01
C PRO A 195 -18.70 47.86 16.73
N ILE A 196 -19.28 46.93 15.95
CA ILE A 196 -19.78 45.64 16.42
C ILE A 196 -18.74 44.57 16.06
N ASP A 197 -18.04 44.03 17.05
CA ASP A 197 -17.44 42.70 16.97
C ASP A 197 -17.36 42.08 18.38
N ALA A 198 -18.07 40.96 18.56
CA ALA A 198 -18.16 40.05 19.72
C ALA A 198 -19.60 39.61 20.04
N TYR A 199 -20.62 40.41 19.72
CA TYR A 199 -22.00 40.16 20.13
C TYR A 199 -22.72 39.10 19.26
N SER A 200 -22.36 39.00 17.98
CA SER A 200 -23.03 38.12 17.01
C SER A 200 -22.84 36.63 17.31
N ARG A 201 -21.71 36.25 17.92
CA ARG A 201 -21.40 34.85 18.26
C ARG A 201 -22.25 34.33 19.43
N ALA A 202 -22.40 35.14 20.47
CA ALA A 202 -23.22 34.81 21.63
C ALA A 202 -24.74 34.87 21.30
N GLN A 203 -25.15 35.75 20.39
CA GLN A 203 -26.53 35.81 19.91
C GLN A 203 -26.94 34.58 19.11
N LEU A 204 -26.07 34.06 18.24
CA LEU A 204 -26.32 32.82 17.50
C LEU A 204 -26.40 31.60 18.43
N GLU A 205 -25.54 31.51 19.45
CA GLU A 205 -25.59 30.43 20.44
C GLU A 205 -26.86 30.49 21.32
N MET A 206 -27.33 31.69 21.71
CA MET A 206 -28.60 31.84 22.44
C MET A 206 -29.85 31.63 21.58
N MET A 207 -29.82 31.98 20.29
CA MET A 207 -30.95 31.75 19.38
C MET A 207 -31.16 30.27 19.07
N VAL A 208 -30.08 29.48 18.96
CA VAL A 208 -30.12 28.04 18.69
C VAL A 208 -30.62 27.24 19.89
N ALA A 209 -30.40 27.72 21.13
CA ALA A 209 -30.84 27.03 22.35
C ALA A 209 -32.36 27.13 22.61
N ASN A 210 -33.07 28.05 21.94
CA ASN A 210 -34.46 28.40 22.27
C ASN A 210 -35.49 28.02 21.18
N ASP A 211 -35.17 27.15 20.22
CA ASP A 211 -36.07 26.72 19.13
C ASP A 211 -36.81 27.89 18.43
N PHE A 212 -36.12 29.02 18.26
CA PHE A 212 -36.70 30.17 17.58
C PHE A 212 -36.61 29.91 16.07
N ASN A 213 -37.75 29.54 15.47
CA ASN A 213 -37.91 29.54 14.02
C ASN A 213 -37.87 30.99 13.53
N ALA A 214 -36.66 31.54 13.44
CA ALA A 214 -36.44 32.84 12.85
C ALA A 214 -36.80 32.70 11.37
N GLY A 215 -38.00 33.18 11.02
CA GLY A 215 -38.41 33.43 9.64
C GLY A 215 -37.48 34.46 9.02
N PHE A 216 -36.25 34.04 8.72
CA PHE A 216 -35.27 34.82 8.00
C PHE A 216 -35.79 34.95 6.57
N GLN A 217 -36.54 36.02 6.33
CA GLN A 217 -36.68 36.55 5.00
C GLN A 217 -35.32 37.12 4.62
N MET A 218 -34.51 36.32 3.91
CA MET A 218 -33.35 36.85 3.19
C MET A 218 -33.89 37.80 2.13
N GLU A 219 -33.88 39.10 2.40
CA GLU A 219 -34.01 40.10 1.36
C GLU A 219 -32.82 39.93 0.40
N THR A 220 -33.12 39.54 -0.84
CA THR A 220 -32.15 39.50 -1.92
C THR A 220 -31.78 40.95 -2.24
N VAL A 221 -30.72 41.46 -1.62
CA VAL A 221 -30.09 42.68 -2.13
C VAL A 221 -29.61 42.36 -3.54
N GLU A 222 -30.23 43.00 -4.53
CA GLU A 222 -29.81 42.94 -5.93
C GLU A 222 -28.47 43.67 -6.06
N ASP A 223 -27.39 42.97 -5.75
CA ASP A 223 -26.03 43.46 -6.01
C ASP A 223 -25.73 43.25 -7.50
N ASP A 224 -26.18 44.20 -8.32
CA ASP A 224 -25.96 44.22 -9.76
C ASP A 224 -24.46 44.11 -10.11
N ALA A 225 -23.58 44.67 -9.28
CA ALA A 225 -22.14 44.57 -9.50
C ALA A 225 -21.63 43.14 -9.30
N ALA A 226 -22.11 42.44 -8.27
CA ALA A 226 -21.75 41.04 -8.04
C ALA A 226 -22.31 40.09 -9.12
N LEU A 227 -23.51 40.39 -9.64
CA LEU A 227 -24.09 39.67 -10.78
C LEU A 227 -23.27 39.86 -12.06
N LEU A 228 -22.79 41.07 -12.33
CA LEU A 228 -21.91 41.37 -13.46
C LEU A 228 -20.55 40.67 -13.31
N ASP A 229 -19.92 40.75 -12.14
CA ASP A 229 -18.65 40.06 -11.84
C ASP A 229 -18.79 38.53 -12.02
N PHE A 230 -19.94 37.96 -11.67
CA PHE A 230 -20.23 36.53 -11.89
C PHE A 230 -20.47 36.20 -13.36
N ASN A 231 -21.19 37.05 -14.10
CA ASN A 231 -21.40 36.87 -15.54
C ASN A 231 -20.07 36.90 -16.32
N ASP A 232 -19.19 37.85 -16.00
CA ASP A 232 -17.85 37.93 -16.58
C ASP A 232 -17.03 36.67 -16.28
N PHE A 233 -17.13 36.16 -15.06
CA PHE A 233 -16.53 34.89 -14.69
C PHE A 233 -17.09 33.72 -15.52
N MET A 234 -18.41 33.60 -15.68
CA MET A 234 -19.02 32.52 -16.47
C MET A 234 -18.47 32.49 -17.90
N GLN A 235 -18.37 33.65 -18.55
CA GLN A 235 -17.84 33.78 -19.91
C GLN A 235 -16.37 33.37 -19.98
N MET A 236 -15.53 33.93 -19.11
CA MET A 236 -14.10 33.60 -19.05
C MET A 236 -13.83 32.14 -18.67
N ALA A 237 -14.63 31.58 -17.76
CA ALA A 237 -14.49 30.21 -17.29
C ALA A 237 -14.69 29.21 -18.43
N SER A 238 -15.65 29.42 -19.33
CA SER A 238 -15.85 28.50 -20.47
C SER A 238 -14.62 28.39 -21.38
N GLN A 239 -13.85 29.48 -21.53
CA GLN A 239 -12.70 29.60 -22.45
C GLN A 239 -11.36 29.24 -21.78
N THR A 240 -11.26 29.41 -20.46
CA THR A 240 -10.01 29.20 -19.73
C THR A 240 -9.77 27.70 -19.49
N PRO A 241 -8.59 27.13 -19.80
CA PRO A 241 -8.28 25.73 -19.48
C PRO A 241 -8.40 25.44 -17.97
N LEU A 242 -8.86 24.25 -17.60
CA LEU A 242 -9.15 23.90 -16.20
C LEU A 242 -7.96 24.12 -15.25
N ARG A 243 -6.72 23.84 -15.70
CA ARG A 243 -5.48 24.08 -14.93
C ARG A 243 -5.23 25.54 -14.58
N LYS A 244 -5.79 26.47 -15.34
CA LYS A 244 -5.70 27.93 -15.12
C LYS A 244 -6.98 28.51 -14.51
N LEU A 245 -7.94 27.68 -14.10
CA LEU A 245 -9.20 28.17 -13.53
C LEU A 245 -8.99 29.10 -12.33
N HIS A 246 -8.04 28.77 -11.46
CA HIS A 246 -7.70 29.59 -10.28
C HIS A 246 -6.93 30.88 -10.62
N SER A 247 -6.61 31.15 -11.89
CA SER A 247 -6.02 32.44 -12.27
C SER A 247 -7.08 33.54 -12.43
N LEU A 248 -8.35 33.17 -12.64
CA LEU A 248 -9.47 34.09 -12.81
C LEU A 248 -9.78 34.83 -11.50
N LYS A 249 -10.09 36.14 -11.58
CA LYS A 249 -10.37 37.02 -10.43
C LYS A 249 -11.38 36.41 -9.46
N TYR A 250 -12.53 36.00 -9.99
CA TYR A 250 -13.62 35.39 -9.19
C TYR A 250 -13.16 34.13 -8.46
N MET A 251 -12.47 33.22 -9.15
CA MET A 251 -11.96 31.99 -8.53
C MET A 251 -10.86 32.25 -7.51
N LYS A 252 -9.95 33.20 -7.75
CA LYS A 252 -8.94 33.58 -6.74
C LYS A 252 -9.60 34.03 -5.44
N TYR A 253 -10.67 34.81 -5.56
CA TYR A 253 -11.44 35.29 -4.42
C TYR A 253 -12.17 34.14 -3.71
N SER A 254 -12.95 33.32 -4.42
CA SER A 254 -13.64 32.17 -3.81
C SER A 254 -12.68 31.15 -3.19
N VAL A 255 -11.51 30.94 -3.79
CA VAL A 255 -10.50 30.03 -3.22
C VAL A 255 -9.95 30.58 -1.90
N ARG A 256 -9.61 31.88 -1.85
CA ARG A 256 -9.05 32.53 -0.67
C ARG A 256 -10.05 32.63 0.48
N GLU A 257 -11.27 33.07 0.19
CA GLU A 257 -12.27 33.39 1.22
C GLU A 257 -13.07 32.17 1.67
N ASP A 258 -13.30 31.20 0.79
CA ASP A 258 -14.20 30.08 1.08
C ASP A 258 -13.47 28.73 1.05
N VAL A 259 -12.85 28.36 -0.08
CA VAL A 259 -12.33 27.00 -0.30
C VAL A 259 -11.16 26.66 0.62
N GLU A 260 -10.13 27.51 0.66
CA GLU A 260 -8.93 27.27 1.45
C GLU A 260 -9.24 27.29 2.96
N PRO A 261 -10.00 28.26 3.50
CA PRO A 261 -10.48 28.20 4.87
C PRO A 261 -11.35 26.96 5.14
N CYS A 262 -12.18 26.52 4.19
CA CYS A 262 -12.98 25.31 4.31
C CYS A 262 -12.13 24.03 4.28
N LEU A 263 -10.96 24.01 3.65
CA LEU A 263 -10.06 22.83 3.62
C LEU A 263 -8.86 22.91 4.58
N ARG A 264 -8.75 23.98 5.37
CA ARG A 264 -7.72 24.10 6.40
C ARG A 264 -8.11 23.29 7.65
N PHE A 265 -7.67 22.05 7.73
CA PHE A 265 -8.03 21.13 8.82
C PHE A 265 -7.08 21.26 10.02
N GLY A 266 -7.58 21.79 11.14
CA GLY A 266 -6.94 21.67 12.46
C GLY A 266 -5.50 22.20 12.58
N PRO A 267 -4.85 21.96 13.73
CA PRO A 267 -3.48 22.37 13.99
C PRO A 267 -2.42 21.48 13.30
N SER A 268 -2.77 20.25 12.89
CA SER A 268 -1.84 19.29 12.30
C SER A 268 -2.47 18.45 11.17
N PRO A 269 -2.82 19.07 10.02
CA PRO A 269 -3.38 18.33 8.89
C PRO A 269 -2.34 17.42 8.25
N ARG A 270 -2.71 16.18 7.91
CA ARG A 270 -1.83 15.26 7.16
C ARG A 270 -1.69 15.65 5.68
N LEU A 271 -2.67 16.37 5.14
CA LEU A 271 -2.70 16.82 3.74
C LEU A 271 -2.88 18.35 3.67
N THR A 272 -2.15 19.00 2.78
CA THR A 272 -2.31 20.44 2.56
C THR A 272 -3.60 20.72 1.77
N ALA A 273 -4.27 21.84 2.09
CA ALA A 273 -5.47 22.26 1.37
C ALA A 273 -5.26 22.30 -0.14
N LYS A 274 -4.09 22.79 -0.59
CA LYS A 274 -3.69 22.81 -2.01
C LYS A 274 -3.76 21.44 -2.68
N LYS A 275 -3.22 20.39 -2.07
CA LYS A 275 -3.26 19.02 -2.63
C LYS A 275 -4.69 18.52 -2.79
N ILE A 276 -5.55 18.82 -1.80
CA ILE A 276 -6.96 18.44 -1.84
C ILE A 276 -7.69 19.22 -2.94
N ILE A 277 -7.44 20.53 -3.06
CA ILE A 277 -8.01 21.38 -4.12
C ILE A 277 -7.62 20.85 -5.50
N ASP A 278 -6.34 20.53 -5.71
CA ASP A 278 -5.85 20.03 -6.99
C ASP A 278 -6.53 18.69 -7.36
N ALA A 279 -6.65 17.77 -6.39
CA ALA A 279 -7.35 16.50 -6.56
C ALA A 279 -8.85 16.67 -6.83
N ILE A 280 -9.51 17.58 -6.11
CA ILE A 280 -10.92 17.91 -6.36
C ILE A 280 -11.07 18.47 -7.77
N LEU A 281 -10.19 19.38 -8.20
CA LEU A 281 -10.25 20.02 -9.52
C LEU A 281 -10.23 18.98 -10.65
N VAL A 282 -9.34 17.97 -10.55
CA VAL A 282 -9.22 16.88 -11.55
C VAL A 282 -10.11 15.66 -11.30
N LYS A 283 -11.03 15.72 -10.33
CA LYS A 283 -11.97 14.63 -9.96
C LYS A 283 -11.28 13.33 -9.50
N THR A 284 -10.20 13.42 -8.73
CA THR A 284 -9.53 12.27 -8.10
C THR A 284 -9.76 12.18 -6.59
N CYS A 285 -10.45 13.18 -6.00
CA CYS A 285 -10.86 13.14 -4.61
C CYS A 285 -12.21 12.43 -4.43
N PHE A 286 -12.21 11.38 -3.62
CA PHE A 286 -13.40 10.57 -3.30
C PHE A 286 -13.69 10.62 -1.82
N VAL A 287 -14.97 10.72 -1.46
CA VAL A 287 -15.46 10.69 -0.09
C VAL A 287 -16.67 9.76 -0.04
N GLU A 288 -16.66 8.78 0.85
CA GLU A 288 -17.73 7.79 0.99
C GLU A 288 -17.87 7.31 2.43
N GLU A 289 -18.95 6.59 2.72
CA GLU A 289 -19.15 5.94 4.02
C GLU A 289 -18.20 4.75 4.19
N CYS A 290 -17.72 4.56 5.40
CA CYS A 290 -16.89 3.41 5.76
C CYS A 290 -17.71 2.12 5.68
N PRO A 291 -17.20 1.06 5.02
CA PRO A 291 -17.73 -0.27 5.19
C PRO A 291 -17.67 -0.70 6.66
N LYS A 292 -18.61 -1.55 7.09
CA LYS A 292 -18.63 -2.09 8.46
C LYS A 292 -17.30 -2.78 8.79
N GLY A 293 -16.72 -2.48 9.95
CA GLY A 293 -15.42 -3.02 10.39
C GLY A 293 -14.18 -2.39 9.73
N PHE A 294 -14.33 -1.48 8.76
CA PHE A 294 -13.18 -0.87 8.07
C PHE A 294 -12.30 -0.04 9.01
N VAL A 295 -12.90 0.65 9.98
CA VAL A 295 -12.19 1.52 10.93
C VAL A 295 -11.29 0.69 11.85
N GLU A 296 -11.76 -0.46 12.29
CA GLU A 296 -11.00 -1.41 13.10
C GLU A 296 -9.87 -2.03 12.29
N GLU A 297 -10.16 -2.51 11.07
CA GLU A 297 -9.16 -3.09 10.16
C GLU A 297 -8.02 -2.10 9.87
N GLN A 298 -8.36 -0.83 9.63
CA GLN A 298 -7.36 0.23 9.40
C GLN A 298 -6.50 0.46 10.64
N CYS A 299 -7.09 0.42 11.83
CA CYS A 299 -6.35 0.54 13.09
C CYS A 299 -5.37 -0.63 13.29
N GLU A 300 -5.82 -1.86 13.07
CA GLU A 300 -4.96 -3.05 13.17
C GLU A 300 -3.79 -3.02 12.18
N ARG A 301 -4.05 -2.55 10.95
CA ARG A 301 -3.02 -2.40 9.92
C ARG A 301 -1.95 -1.40 10.35
N GLN A 302 -2.36 -0.23 10.85
CA GLN A 302 -1.45 0.79 11.35
C GLN A 302 -0.62 0.31 12.56
N GLN A 303 -1.21 -0.51 13.44
CA GLN A 303 -0.47 -1.12 14.56
C GLN A 303 0.60 -2.11 14.08
N LYS A 304 0.27 -2.95 13.09
CA LYS A 304 1.23 -3.90 12.49
C LYS A 304 2.36 -3.17 11.77
N GLU A 305 2.04 -2.11 11.03
CA GLU A 305 3.03 -1.27 10.36
C GLU A 305 3.96 -0.59 11.37
N GLU A 306 3.45 -0.05 12.47
CA GLU A 306 4.29 0.56 13.50
C GLU A 306 5.15 -0.45 14.26
N ALA A 307 4.63 -1.65 14.52
CA ALA A 307 5.37 -2.75 15.13
C ALA A 307 6.55 -3.21 14.26
N THR A 308 6.40 -3.13 12.93
CA THR A 308 7.42 -3.50 11.95
C THR A 308 8.27 -2.32 11.47
N ALA A 309 7.86 -1.08 11.77
CA ALA A 309 8.55 0.14 11.36
C ALA A 309 9.94 0.27 11.99
N THR A 310 10.93 0.51 11.14
CA THR A 310 12.30 0.87 11.51
C THR A 310 12.34 2.21 12.24
N LEU A 311 13.44 2.49 12.96
CA LEU A 311 13.65 3.78 13.64
C LEU A 311 13.55 4.98 12.69
N TRP A 312 13.96 4.83 11.43
CA TRP A 312 13.85 5.85 10.38
C TRP A 312 12.40 6.07 9.93
N GLU A 313 11.61 5.01 9.80
CA GLU A 313 10.19 5.09 9.47
C GLU A 313 9.38 5.73 10.61
N ARG A 314 9.74 5.45 11.86
CA ARG A 314 9.12 6.10 13.04
C ARG A 314 9.43 7.60 13.13
N PHE A 315 10.62 8.01 12.72
CA PHE A 315 11.00 9.42 12.67
C PHE A 315 10.29 10.19 11.56
N THR A 316 10.00 9.53 10.43
CA THR A 316 9.42 10.16 9.23
C THR A 316 7.89 10.12 9.18
N ASN A 317 7.26 9.02 9.62
CA ASN A 317 5.81 8.82 9.53
C ASN A 317 5.04 9.31 10.77
N GLY A 318 5.74 9.77 11.81
CA GLY A 318 5.16 10.22 13.07
C GLY A 318 4.68 9.07 13.96
N THR A 319 4.29 9.40 15.19
CA THR A 319 3.79 8.43 16.17
C THR A 319 2.42 7.89 15.79
N PHE A 320 2.09 6.68 16.26
CA PHE A 320 0.76 6.07 16.17
C PHE A 320 -0.37 7.09 16.33
N PHE A 321 -1.22 7.20 15.31
CA PHE A 321 -2.36 8.09 15.34
C PHE A 321 -3.61 7.36 14.86
N VAL A 322 -4.53 7.15 15.79
CA VAL A 322 -5.88 6.67 15.49
C VAL A 322 -6.86 7.78 15.80
N GLY A 323 -7.53 8.24 14.75
CA GLY A 323 -8.44 9.38 14.80
C GLY A 323 -8.77 9.87 13.40
N CYS A 324 -9.39 11.04 13.32
CA CYS A 324 -9.72 11.66 12.04
C CYS A 324 -8.42 12.09 11.33
N GLN A 325 -8.15 11.49 10.18
CA GLN A 325 -6.90 11.71 9.44
C GLN A 325 -6.85 13.07 8.72
N ALA A 326 -8.00 13.76 8.61
CA ALA A 326 -8.05 15.12 8.10
C ALA A 326 -7.69 16.17 9.17
N CYS A 327 -8.44 16.24 10.27
CA CYS A 327 -8.25 17.27 11.30
C CYS A 327 -7.29 16.90 12.43
N GLY A 328 -6.88 15.63 12.53
CA GLY A 328 -6.01 15.16 13.61
C GLY A 328 -6.73 14.95 14.95
N ARG A 329 -8.07 15.00 15.00
CA ARG A 329 -8.83 14.73 16.23
C ARG A 329 -8.67 13.25 16.62
N ARG A 330 -8.12 13.01 17.81
CA ARG A 330 -8.04 11.67 18.41
C ARG A 330 -9.43 11.21 18.84
N VAL A 331 -9.70 9.92 18.65
CA VAL A 331 -10.98 9.29 19.00
C VAL A 331 -10.70 8.09 19.91
N LYS A 332 -11.45 8.00 21.01
CA LYS A 332 -11.36 6.87 21.94
C LYS A 332 -11.83 5.59 21.26
N GLU A 333 -11.27 4.45 21.65
CA GLU A 333 -11.53 3.14 21.05
C GLU A 333 -13.03 2.82 20.92
N GLU A 334 -13.78 3.02 22.00
CA GLU A 334 -15.22 2.75 22.08
C GLU A 334 -16.09 3.59 21.12
N GLU A 335 -15.59 4.77 20.70
CA GLU A 335 -16.35 5.74 19.89
C GLU A 335 -15.91 5.75 18.41
N ARG A 336 -14.94 4.91 18.02
CA ARG A 336 -14.28 5.02 16.70
C ARG A 336 -15.22 4.79 15.53
N GLU A 337 -15.97 3.69 15.55
CA GLU A 337 -16.92 3.38 14.48
C GLU A 337 -18.02 4.44 14.38
N ASP A 338 -18.43 5.00 15.52
CA ASP A 338 -19.50 6.00 15.56
C ASP A 338 -19.07 7.38 15.06
N VAL A 339 -17.82 7.75 15.28
CA VAL A 339 -17.28 9.06 14.90
C VAL A 339 -16.65 9.03 13.50
N LEU A 340 -15.90 7.98 13.15
CA LEU A 340 -15.15 7.85 11.89
C LEU A 340 -15.96 7.12 10.81
N LYS A 341 -17.18 7.58 10.60
CA LYS A 341 -18.17 6.97 9.67
C LYS A 341 -17.81 7.11 8.19
N TYR A 342 -16.82 7.92 7.86
CA TYR A 342 -16.50 8.26 6.47
C TYR A 342 -15.03 8.03 6.18
N ARG A 343 -14.71 7.82 4.91
CA ARG A 343 -13.34 7.72 4.39
C ARG A 343 -13.16 8.59 3.16
N PHE A 344 -11.95 9.08 2.96
CA PHE A 344 -11.58 9.81 1.75
C PHE A 344 -10.21 9.41 1.20
N ARG A 345 -10.00 9.67 -0.09
CA ARG A 345 -8.69 9.57 -0.77
C ARG A 345 -8.58 10.66 -1.84
N ILE A 346 -7.37 11.09 -2.18
CA ILE A 346 -7.13 12.17 -3.17
C ILE A 346 -6.55 11.66 -4.51
N SER A 347 -6.15 10.39 -4.56
CA SER A 347 -5.71 9.66 -5.75
C SER A 347 -6.29 8.24 -5.74
N TYR A 348 -6.40 7.62 -6.90
CA TYR A 348 -6.79 6.20 -7.03
C TYR A 348 -5.79 5.24 -6.40
N PHE A 349 -4.53 5.67 -6.30
CA PHE A 349 -3.42 4.89 -5.75
C PHE A 349 -3.19 5.15 -4.26
N ASP A 350 -3.88 6.15 -3.69
CA ASP A 350 -3.75 6.45 -2.26
C ASP A 350 -4.61 5.48 -1.44
N GLU A 351 -4.14 5.21 -0.22
CA GLU A 351 -4.95 4.52 0.76
C GLU A 351 -6.12 5.38 1.26
N TRP A 352 -7.20 4.71 1.66
CA TRP A 352 -8.35 5.37 2.24
C TRP A 352 -8.05 5.88 3.65
N ALA A 353 -8.38 7.14 3.91
CA ALA A 353 -8.18 7.80 5.19
C ALA A 353 -9.51 7.98 5.92
N CYS A 354 -9.66 7.40 7.12
CA CYS A 354 -10.84 7.61 7.96
C CYS A 354 -10.98 9.07 8.42
N VAL A 355 -12.19 9.61 8.34
CA VAL A 355 -12.54 10.99 8.71
C VAL A 355 -13.85 11.07 9.47
N ASP A 356 -13.93 12.07 10.33
CA ASP A 356 -15.17 12.41 11.03
C ASP A 356 -16.19 13.09 10.11
N ARG A 357 -17.44 13.15 10.58
CA ARG A 357 -18.55 13.82 9.89
C ARG A 357 -18.23 15.28 9.50
N TYR A 358 -17.62 16.06 10.38
CA TYR A 358 -17.37 17.48 10.13
C TYR A 358 -16.35 17.69 9.00
N CYS A 359 -15.31 16.87 8.97
CA CYS A 359 -14.31 16.87 7.90
C CYS A 359 -14.92 16.40 6.58
N ARG A 360 -15.79 15.39 6.62
CA ARG A 360 -16.57 14.94 5.45
C ARG A 360 -17.44 16.07 4.89
N ASP A 361 -18.17 16.79 5.73
CA ASP A 361 -19.05 17.88 5.29
C ASP A 361 -18.27 19.02 4.62
N ARG A 362 -17.09 19.36 5.17
CA ARG A 362 -16.17 20.34 4.56
C ARG A 362 -15.65 19.89 3.20
N LEU A 363 -15.23 18.63 3.08
CA LEU A 363 -14.76 18.07 1.82
C LEU A 363 -15.87 18.09 0.76
N VAL A 364 -17.07 17.61 1.12
CA VAL A 364 -18.20 17.50 0.21
C VAL A 364 -18.69 18.87 -0.26
N ALA A 365 -18.79 19.86 0.63
CA ALA A 365 -19.18 21.23 0.25
C ALA A 365 -18.25 21.82 -0.84
N VAL A 366 -16.95 21.57 -0.73
CA VAL A 366 -15.97 22.02 -1.73
C VAL A 366 -16.08 21.19 -3.02
N ILE A 367 -16.27 19.88 -2.92
CA ILE A 367 -16.47 19.00 -4.08
C ILE A 367 -17.70 19.46 -4.89
N GLU A 368 -18.79 19.79 -4.22
CA GLU A 368 -20.04 20.28 -4.84
C GLU A 368 -19.85 21.65 -5.50
N PHE A 369 -19.13 22.57 -4.85
CA PHE A 369 -18.73 23.85 -5.45
C PHE A 369 -17.96 23.68 -6.77
N TYR A 370 -16.93 22.83 -6.78
CA TYR A 370 -16.17 22.54 -8.01
C TYR A 370 -16.97 21.72 -9.02
N SER A 371 -17.92 20.89 -8.57
CA SER A 371 -18.86 20.18 -9.45
C SER A 371 -19.72 21.16 -10.23
N PHE A 372 -20.32 22.13 -9.53
CA PHE A 372 -21.10 23.21 -10.13
C PHE A 372 -20.28 24.00 -11.16
N ILE A 373 -19.06 24.43 -10.82
CA ILE A 373 -18.20 25.18 -11.75
C ILE A 373 -17.90 24.34 -13.01
N ARG A 374 -17.63 23.04 -12.87
CA ARG A 374 -17.41 22.17 -14.02
C ARG A 374 -18.65 22.02 -14.89
N HIS A 375 -19.82 21.84 -14.28
CA HIS A 375 -21.07 21.74 -15.02
C HIS A 375 -21.43 23.03 -15.75
N MET A 376 -21.24 24.16 -15.08
CA MET A 376 -21.38 25.50 -15.66
C MET A 376 -20.44 25.68 -16.86
N ARG A 377 -19.16 25.32 -16.73
CA ARG A 377 -18.18 25.37 -17.82
C ARG A 377 -18.51 24.43 -18.99
N ALA A 378 -19.07 23.26 -18.69
CA ALA A 378 -19.52 22.31 -19.70
C ALA A 378 -20.81 22.78 -20.41
N GLY A 379 -21.42 23.88 -19.96
CA GLY A 379 -22.65 24.40 -20.54
C GLY A 379 -23.90 23.61 -20.20
N LEU A 380 -23.89 22.84 -19.10
CA LEU A 380 -25.05 22.04 -18.66
C LEU A 380 -26.22 22.90 -18.16
N TYR A 381 -25.96 24.16 -17.81
CA TYR A 381 -26.96 25.08 -17.26
C TYR A 381 -27.41 26.18 -18.23
N LYS A 382 -27.28 25.99 -19.55
CA LYS A 382 -27.67 26.99 -20.56
C LYS A 382 -29.15 27.42 -20.51
N HIS A 383 -30.02 26.59 -19.94
CA HIS A 383 -31.45 26.84 -19.81
C HIS A 383 -31.82 27.65 -18.56
N ARG A 384 -30.85 27.96 -17.68
CA ARG A 384 -31.06 28.69 -16.44
C ARG A 384 -30.70 30.16 -16.59
N SER A 385 -31.39 31.01 -15.86
CA SER A 385 -31.09 32.44 -15.79
C SER A 385 -29.77 32.69 -15.06
N LEU A 386 -29.10 33.81 -15.39
CA LEU A 386 -27.90 34.27 -14.67
C LEU A 386 -28.16 34.36 -13.16
N HIS A 387 -29.34 34.85 -12.79
CA HIS A 387 -29.74 35.02 -11.39
C HIS A 387 -29.85 33.67 -10.65
N GLU A 388 -30.47 32.65 -11.24
CA GLU A 388 -30.53 31.31 -10.63
C GLU A 388 -29.13 30.71 -10.42
N LEU A 389 -28.24 30.88 -11.41
CA LEU A 389 -26.85 30.39 -11.32
C LEU A 389 -26.04 31.14 -10.28
N TYR A 390 -26.23 32.45 -10.18
CA TYR A 390 -25.60 33.26 -9.15
C TYR A 390 -26.10 32.87 -7.75
N GLN A 391 -27.42 32.70 -7.58
CA GLN A 391 -27.97 32.22 -6.32
C GLN A 391 -27.40 30.86 -5.92
N GLN A 392 -27.26 29.92 -6.88
CA GLN A 392 -26.64 28.63 -6.60
C GLN A 392 -25.17 28.78 -6.20
N MET A 393 -24.42 29.65 -6.87
CA MET A 393 -23.04 29.96 -6.51
C MET A 393 -22.95 30.47 -5.06
N ILE A 394 -23.82 31.40 -4.67
CA ILE A 394 -23.87 31.92 -3.30
C ILE A 394 -24.27 30.84 -2.29
N ARG A 395 -25.23 29.97 -2.62
CA ARG A 395 -25.61 28.83 -1.76
C ARG A 395 -24.44 27.89 -1.50
N LEU A 396 -23.67 27.54 -2.52
CA LEU A 396 -22.49 26.67 -2.38
C LEU A 396 -21.39 27.32 -1.54
N ARG A 397 -21.18 28.64 -1.68
CA ARG A 397 -20.25 29.40 -0.82
C ARG A 397 -20.71 29.44 0.63
N LEU A 398 -22.00 29.69 0.86
CA LEU A 398 -22.60 29.62 2.19
C LEU A 398 -22.47 28.22 2.80
N GLN A 399 -22.68 27.16 2.01
CA GLN A 399 -22.51 25.78 2.47
C GLN A 399 -21.07 25.51 2.93
N MET A 400 -20.05 25.96 2.19
CA MET A 400 -18.65 25.86 2.61
C MET A 400 -18.39 26.61 3.92
N PHE A 401 -18.98 27.80 4.08
CA PHE A 401 -18.92 28.57 5.34
C PHE A 401 -19.55 27.82 6.52
N LEU A 402 -20.76 27.27 6.34
CA LEU A 402 -21.48 26.53 7.37
C LEU A 402 -20.77 25.22 7.75
N ALA A 403 -20.21 24.52 6.77
CA ALA A 403 -19.41 23.32 7.00
C ALA A 403 -18.13 23.64 7.79
N ARG A 404 -17.47 24.77 7.47
CA ARG A 404 -16.30 25.26 8.22
C ARG A 404 -16.63 25.57 9.68
N MET A 405 -17.80 26.14 9.94
CA MET A 405 -18.28 26.46 11.30
C MET A 405 -18.81 25.23 12.06
N GLY A 406 -18.94 24.07 11.40
CA GLY A 406 -19.54 22.87 11.99
C GLY A 406 -21.05 22.98 12.23
N ALA A 407 -21.70 24.01 11.67
CA ALA A 407 -23.12 24.33 11.89
C ALA A 407 -24.04 23.77 10.78
N LEU A 408 -23.47 23.18 9.72
CA LEU A 408 -24.24 22.70 8.57
C LEU A 408 -25.42 21.77 8.97
N PRO A 409 -25.25 20.76 9.82
CA PRO A 409 -26.36 19.92 10.26
C PRO A 409 -27.45 20.65 11.03
N SER A 410 -27.06 21.50 11.98
CA SER A 410 -27.99 22.17 12.89
C SER A 410 -28.85 23.18 12.15
N LEU A 411 -28.27 23.88 11.17
CA LEU A 411 -28.98 24.88 10.38
C LEU A 411 -29.94 24.25 9.36
N LEU A 412 -29.57 23.11 8.77
CA LEU A 412 -30.47 22.32 7.91
C LEU A 412 -31.70 21.84 8.69
N SER A 413 -31.48 21.33 9.91
CA SER A 413 -32.57 20.88 10.79
C SER A 413 -33.46 22.03 11.28
N SER A 414 -32.89 23.16 11.69
CA SER A 414 -33.65 24.30 12.24
C SER A 414 -34.46 25.04 11.18
N CYS A 415 -34.02 25.04 9.92
CA CYS A 415 -34.72 25.71 8.84
C CYS A 415 -35.70 24.79 8.07
N HIS A 416 -35.87 23.53 8.50
CA HIS A 416 -36.62 22.50 7.76
C HIS A 416 -36.19 22.36 6.29
N LEU A 417 -34.92 22.66 6.01
CA LEU A 417 -34.38 22.58 4.67
C LEU A 417 -33.82 21.18 4.47
N ASP A 418 -34.36 20.47 3.46
CA ASP A 418 -33.92 19.12 3.11
C ASP A 418 -32.41 19.12 2.85
N PRO A 419 -31.61 18.37 3.62
CA PRO A 419 -30.17 18.27 3.43
C PRO A 419 -29.80 17.96 1.98
N GLN A 420 -30.60 17.14 1.28
CA GLN A 420 -30.34 16.76 -0.10
C GLN A 420 -30.55 17.91 -1.10
N LYS A 421 -31.40 18.90 -0.79
CA LYS A 421 -31.74 20.02 -1.70
C LYS A 421 -30.77 21.20 -1.60
N ILE A 422 -30.08 21.36 -0.47
CA ILE A 422 -29.09 22.42 -0.28
C ILE A 422 -27.69 21.96 -0.66
N THR A 423 -27.35 20.71 -0.39
CA THR A 423 -26.01 20.19 -0.70
C THR A 423 -25.87 19.85 -2.18
N THR A 424 -26.91 19.38 -2.86
CA THR A 424 -26.77 19.00 -4.27
C THR A 424 -26.80 20.22 -5.20
N ALA A 425 -25.72 20.42 -5.96
CA ALA A 425 -25.71 21.37 -7.06
C ALA A 425 -26.71 20.94 -8.15
N PHE A 426 -27.89 21.58 -8.24
CA PHE A 426 -28.93 21.34 -9.27
C PHE A 426 -29.06 19.85 -9.72
N HIS A 427 -29.03 18.89 -8.80
CA HIS A 427 -29.32 17.49 -9.10
C HIS A 427 -30.68 17.17 -8.49
N GLY A 428 -31.72 17.81 -9.04
CA GLY A 428 -33.09 17.74 -8.54
C GLY A 428 -34.15 17.95 -9.62
N GLU A 429 -33.80 17.85 -10.90
CA GLU A 429 -34.78 17.60 -11.97
C GLU A 429 -34.50 16.20 -12.53
N GLU A 430 -35.23 15.23 -12.00
CA GLU A 430 -35.41 13.90 -12.58
C GLU A 430 -35.94 14.06 -14.01
N ASN A 431 -35.11 13.92 -15.05
CA ASN A 431 -35.55 13.43 -16.38
C ASN A 431 -34.48 13.24 -17.50
N VAL A 432 -33.18 13.10 -17.24
CA VAL A 432 -32.21 12.90 -18.37
C VAL A 432 -31.12 11.84 -18.16
N LEU A 433 -31.25 10.88 -17.23
CA LEU A 433 -30.32 9.74 -17.17
C LEU A 433 -31.02 8.40 -16.91
N LEU A 434 -32.00 8.08 -17.77
CA LEU A 434 -32.26 6.69 -18.13
C LEU A 434 -31.42 6.39 -19.39
N TYR A 435 -30.73 5.26 -19.40
CA TYR A 435 -29.70 4.79 -20.35
C TYR A 435 -28.25 5.15 -20.01
N LEU A 436 -27.71 4.57 -18.95
CA LEU A 436 -26.44 3.84 -19.04
C LEU A 436 -26.52 2.60 -18.13
N ASP A 437 -26.73 1.45 -18.77
CA ASP A 437 -26.71 0.11 -18.20
C ASP A 437 -25.25 -0.29 -17.89
N PRO A 438 -24.88 -0.75 -16.67
CA PRO A 438 -23.49 -0.98 -16.28
C PRO A 438 -22.98 -2.38 -16.65
N THR A 439 -23.33 -2.90 -17.83
CA THR A 439 -22.93 -4.25 -18.26
C THR A 439 -22.26 -4.29 -19.63
N ASN A 440 -21.30 -3.40 -19.89
CA ASN A 440 -20.20 -3.66 -20.82
C ASN A 440 -19.16 -2.54 -20.76
N GLU A 441 -17.95 -2.85 -20.28
CA GLU A 441 -16.73 -2.76 -21.10
C GLU A 441 -15.50 -3.00 -20.23
N ARG A 442 -14.91 -4.18 -20.45
CA ARG A 442 -13.51 -4.48 -20.15
C ARG A 442 -12.64 -3.80 -21.21
N LEU A 443 -11.56 -3.18 -20.74
CA LEU A 443 -10.24 -3.02 -21.40
C LEU A 443 -10.18 -2.38 -22.80
N SER A 444 -9.48 -1.26 -22.94
CA SER A 444 -8.07 -1.25 -23.41
C SER A 444 -7.58 0.13 -23.84
N SER A 445 -6.27 0.29 -23.73
CA SER A 445 -5.42 1.41 -24.16
C SER A 445 -5.42 1.65 -25.67
N SER A 446 -5.36 2.92 -26.11
CA SER A 446 -4.24 3.50 -26.90
C SER A 446 -4.61 4.84 -27.56
N THR A 447 -3.64 5.76 -27.50
CA THR A 447 -3.20 6.77 -28.50
C THR A 447 -4.21 7.55 -29.36
N ASP A 448 -4.05 8.88 -29.27
CA ASP A 448 -3.99 9.87 -30.35
C ASP A 448 -5.24 10.35 -31.14
N SER A 449 -5.45 11.66 -31.01
CA SER A 449 -5.52 12.67 -32.10
C SER A 449 -6.86 13.05 -32.78
N THR A 450 -7.23 14.32 -32.53
CA THR A 450 -7.72 15.39 -33.45
C THR A 450 -8.98 15.28 -34.36
N PHE A 451 -9.71 16.41 -34.34
CA PHE A 451 -10.45 17.13 -35.41
C PHE A 451 -11.95 16.82 -35.71
N THR A 452 -12.75 17.88 -35.45
CA THR A 452 -13.91 18.48 -36.18
C THR A 452 -15.13 17.69 -36.65
N SER A 453 -16.28 18.30 -36.31
CA SER A 453 -17.47 18.59 -37.14
C SER A 453 -18.38 17.43 -37.52
N ILE A 454 -19.69 17.60 -37.30
CA ILE A 454 -20.76 17.52 -38.31
C ILE A 454 -22.08 17.98 -37.67
N SER A 455 -22.70 18.95 -38.34
CA SER A 455 -24.08 19.41 -38.14
C SER A 455 -25.07 18.47 -38.85
N THR A 456 -26.37 18.74 -38.67
CA THR A 456 -27.54 18.21 -39.40
C THR A 456 -28.00 16.79 -39.10
N LEU A 457 -29.15 16.69 -38.43
CA LEU A 457 -30.33 15.93 -38.88
C LEU A 457 -31.53 16.33 -38.02
N GLU A 458 -32.25 17.35 -38.47
CA GLU A 458 -33.56 17.73 -37.96
C GLU A 458 -34.52 17.64 -39.14
N SER A 459 -35.31 16.56 -39.19
CA SER A 459 -36.55 16.43 -39.95
C SER A 459 -37.10 15.02 -39.76
N LEU A 460 -38.21 14.92 -39.03
CA LEU A 460 -39.34 14.01 -39.21
C LEU A 460 -40.05 13.81 -37.87
N ARG A 461 -41.20 14.47 -37.70
CA ARG A 461 -42.47 13.94 -37.15
C ARG A 461 -43.31 15.08 -36.57
N THR A 462 -44.28 15.54 -37.34
CA THR A 462 -45.56 15.96 -36.79
C THR A 462 -46.66 15.29 -37.60
N PHE A 463 -47.43 14.47 -36.89
CA PHE A 463 -48.60 13.75 -37.36
C PHE A 463 -49.77 14.71 -37.56
N THR A 464 -50.52 14.42 -38.62
CA THR A 464 -51.96 14.55 -38.78
C THR A 464 -52.80 14.89 -37.52
N SER A 465 -53.59 15.96 -37.59
CA SER A 465 -55.05 15.90 -37.37
C SER A 465 -55.72 17.25 -37.70
N HIS A 466 -56.67 17.15 -38.62
CA HIS A 466 -57.70 18.12 -39.04
C HIS A 466 -57.32 19.41 -39.75
#